data_AF-A0A1I4H6N9-F1
#
_entry.id   AF-A0A1I4H6N9-F1
#
_cell.length_a   1.000
_cell.length_b   1.000
_cell.length_c   1.000
_cell.angle_alpha   90.00
_cell.angle_beta   90.00
_cell.angle_gamma   90.00
#
_symmetry.space_group_name_H-M   'P 1'
#
loop_
_entity.id
_entity.type
_entity.pdbx_description
1 polymer ?
#
loop_
_entity_poly.entity_id
_entity_poly.type
_entity_poly.pdbx_seq_one_letter_code
_entity_poly.pdbx_strand_id
1 'polypeptide(L)'
;MIRTDGEPAEWRRYWAARTTAALVLITLGAAAPARADPAAAACRPGPARTEILEGIGLRGEIRLASGARAVLDSLRWPDAPETAEAARAWLDARRGDSLVVVPHGPPDRWDREHADIQVADTDIDLAGGLIGAGLAFADANERDSLCRPGLRTVEDAARAKRLGLWRESVLQASDGPALRAREGRFVVVEGRIRHVGERSARTYLDFVARGEDGLTVTVSKRTWRMVRARGLSAASLEGRRVRVRGILEVWRGPTLEANADGVEILGEPDRREAGPTGERELRR
;
A
#
# COMPACT_ATOMS: atom_id res chain seq x y z
N MET A 1 33.40 -78.83 -22.15
CA MET A 1 34.48 -79.35 -23.02
C MET A 1 35.19 -78.14 -23.60
N ILE A 2 36.50 -78.03 -23.35
CA ILE A 2 37.37 -76.89 -23.68
C ILE A 2 37.72 -76.91 -25.17
N ARG A 3 37.77 -75.72 -25.81
CA ARG A 3 38.66 -75.29 -26.93
C ARG A 3 38.02 -74.05 -27.58
N THR A 4 38.52 -72.84 -27.40
CA THR A 4 39.77 -72.21 -27.87
C THR A 4 39.90 -72.07 -29.39
N ASP A 5 40.15 -70.81 -29.75
CA ASP A 5 41.00 -70.28 -30.81
C ASP A 5 40.41 -70.03 -32.21
N GLY A 6 40.61 -68.78 -32.64
CA GLY A 6 40.35 -68.30 -33.98
C GLY A 6 40.62 -66.81 -34.17
N GLU A 7 41.81 -66.33 -33.79
CA GLU A 7 42.46 -65.20 -34.48
C GLU A 7 43.56 -65.80 -35.38
N PRO A 8 43.83 -65.23 -36.58
CA PRO A 8 44.82 -64.15 -36.61
C PRO A 8 44.65 -63.09 -37.72
N ALA A 9 45.31 -61.94 -37.48
CA ALA A 9 46.20 -61.16 -38.38
C ALA A 9 45.71 -60.79 -39.80
N GLU A 10 46.00 -59.64 -40.39
CA GLU A 10 46.78 -58.44 -40.10
C GLU A 10 46.53 -57.52 -41.33
N TRP A 11 46.36 -56.21 -41.17
CA TRP A 11 47.03 -55.24 -42.05
C TRP A 11 46.94 -53.79 -41.53
N ARG A 12 48.10 -53.33 -41.05
CA ARG A 12 48.76 -52.06 -41.42
C ARG A 12 47.95 -50.76 -41.46
N ARG A 13 47.98 -50.09 -40.29
CA ARG A 13 48.46 -48.70 -40.04
C ARG A 13 48.48 -47.72 -41.22
N TYR A 14 47.68 -46.66 -41.12
CA TYR A 14 48.11 -45.30 -41.47
C TYR A 14 47.69 -44.31 -40.38
N TRP A 15 48.68 -43.60 -39.86
CA TRP A 15 48.54 -42.50 -38.92
C TRP A 15 48.09 -41.24 -39.66
N ALA A 16 47.01 -40.62 -39.22
CA ALA A 16 46.69 -39.23 -39.53
C ALA A 16 46.32 -38.51 -38.23
N ALA A 17 47.14 -37.53 -37.87
CA ALA A 17 46.98 -36.68 -36.71
C ALA A 17 45.59 -36.02 -36.70
N ARG A 18 44.83 -36.22 -35.62
CA ARG A 18 43.61 -35.47 -35.36
C ARG A 18 43.91 -34.44 -34.28
N THR A 19 44.05 -33.20 -34.71
CA THR A 19 44.00 -32.00 -33.88
C THR A 19 42.69 -31.97 -33.11
N THR A 20 42.74 -32.13 -31.79
CA THR A 20 41.62 -31.90 -30.87
C THR A 20 41.35 -30.40 -30.78
N ALA A 21 40.37 -29.92 -31.55
CA ALA A 21 39.77 -28.61 -31.31
C ALA A 21 38.78 -28.74 -30.14
N ALA A 22 39.18 -28.26 -28.96
CA ALA A 22 38.30 -28.14 -27.80
C ALA A 22 37.32 -26.98 -28.05
N LEU A 23 36.06 -27.30 -28.38
CA LEU A 23 34.97 -26.34 -28.39
C LEU A 23 34.62 -25.98 -26.94
N VAL A 24 35.08 -24.82 -26.48
CA VAL A 24 34.59 -24.18 -25.26
C VAL A 24 33.21 -23.58 -25.59
N LEU A 25 32.15 -24.28 -25.18
CA LEU A 25 30.79 -23.75 -25.18
C LEU A 25 30.67 -22.69 -24.09
N ILE A 26 30.83 -21.42 -24.47
CA ILE A 26 30.50 -20.28 -23.62
C ILE A 26 28.98 -20.23 -23.54
N THR A 27 28.42 -20.75 -22.45
CA THR A 27 27.00 -20.57 -22.13
C THR A 27 26.80 -19.11 -21.71
N LEU A 28 26.38 -18.25 -22.65
CA LEU A 28 25.79 -16.96 -22.31
C LEU A 28 24.51 -17.24 -21.52
N GLY A 29 24.58 -17.07 -20.20
CA GLY A 29 23.39 -17.03 -19.36
C GLY A 29 22.53 -15.84 -19.80
N ALA A 30 21.42 -16.14 -20.47
CA ALA A 30 20.39 -15.14 -20.72
C ALA A 30 19.77 -14.75 -19.37
N ALA A 31 20.28 -13.68 -18.77
CA ALA A 31 19.62 -13.03 -17.66
C ALA A 31 18.26 -12.55 -18.17
N ALA A 32 17.19 -13.24 -17.77
CA ALA A 32 15.84 -12.79 -18.06
C ALA A 32 15.70 -11.37 -17.47
N PRO A 33 15.19 -10.38 -18.23
CA PRO A 33 15.01 -9.04 -17.70
C PRO A 33 14.08 -9.15 -16.49
N ALA A 34 14.58 -8.75 -15.32
CA ALA A 34 13.74 -8.58 -14.15
C ALA A 34 12.62 -7.61 -14.55
N ARG A 35 11.38 -8.12 -14.61
CA ARG A 35 10.23 -7.25 -14.84
C ARG A 35 10.20 -6.27 -13.68
N ALA A 36 10.48 -5.00 -13.98
CA ALA A 36 10.37 -3.93 -13.00
C ALA A 36 8.97 -3.99 -12.39
N ASP A 37 8.87 -3.97 -11.07
CA ASP A 37 7.60 -3.91 -10.39
C ASP A 37 6.91 -2.58 -10.80
N PRO A 38 5.75 -2.61 -11.47
CA PRO A 38 5.05 -1.39 -11.87
C PRO A 38 4.74 -0.48 -10.67
N ALA A 39 4.59 -1.03 -9.45
CA ALA A 39 4.45 -0.22 -8.24
C ALA A 39 5.74 0.57 -7.92
N ALA A 40 6.91 -0.03 -8.12
CA ALA A 40 8.21 0.64 -7.93
C ALA A 40 8.49 1.70 -9.01
N ALA A 41 7.94 1.52 -10.22
CA ALA A 41 8.04 2.54 -11.27
C ALA A 41 7.17 3.78 -10.97
N ALA A 42 5.98 3.57 -10.37
CA ALA A 42 5.06 4.63 -10.01
C ALA A 42 5.61 5.59 -8.94
N CYS A 43 6.41 5.07 -8.00
CA CYS A 43 7.01 5.84 -6.91
C CYS A 43 8.42 6.35 -7.21
N ARG A 44 8.90 6.24 -8.46
CA ARG A 44 10.25 6.67 -8.81
C ARG A 44 10.32 8.20 -8.88
N PRO A 45 11.20 8.86 -8.10
CA PRO A 45 11.35 10.31 -8.16
C PRO A 45 11.99 10.75 -9.48
N GLY A 46 11.44 11.83 -10.03
CA GLY A 46 12.03 12.60 -11.11
C GLY A 46 12.91 13.73 -10.59
N PRO A 47 13.42 14.59 -11.49
CA PRO A 47 14.22 15.74 -11.11
C PRO A 47 13.37 16.75 -10.33
N ALA A 48 13.90 17.24 -9.22
CA ALA A 48 13.31 18.33 -8.46
C ALA A 48 13.33 19.63 -9.29
N ARG A 49 12.28 20.44 -9.17
CA ARG A 49 12.21 21.76 -9.77
C ARG A 49 11.55 22.77 -8.85
N THR A 50 11.88 24.04 -9.05
CA THR A 50 11.23 25.15 -8.34
C THR A 50 10.02 25.64 -9.12
N GLU A 51 8.92 25.84 -8.43
CA GLU A 51 7.65 26.33 -8.97
C GLU A 51 7.05 27.37 -8.02
N ILE A 52 5.96 28.02 -8.43
CA ILE A 52 5.18 28.90 -7.57
C ILE A 52 3.76 28.32 -7.46
N LEU A 53 3.22 28.31 -6.24
CA LEU A 53 1.83 27.94 -6.01
C LEU A 53 0.90 29.01 -6.60
N GLU A 54 0.35 28.75 -7.77
CA GLU A 54 -0.58 29.68 -8.43
C GLU A 54 -2.01 29.50 -7.90
N GLY A 55 -2.45 28.26 -7.65
CA GLY A 55 -3.77 28.00 -7.11
C GLY A 55 -4.08 26.54 -6.79
N ILE A 56 -5.29 26.31 -6.27
CA ILE A 56 -5.77 24.99 -5.87
C ILE A 56 -7.11 24.68 -6.54
N GLY A 57 -7.19 23.54 -7.21
CA GLY A 57 -8.41 23.00 -7.80
C GLY A 57 -9.35 22.39 -6.75
N LEU A 58 -10.58 22.10 -7.16
CA LEU A 58 -11.67 21.66 -6.25
C LEU A 58 -11.35 20.39 -5.44
N ARG A 59 -10.48 19.52 -5.95
CA ARG A 59 -10.10 18.24 -5.32
C ARG A 59 -8.62 18.21 -4.90
N GLY A 60 -8.09 19.35 -4.51
CA GLY A 60 -6.70 19.46 -4.02
C GLY A 60 -5.63 19.38 -5.11
N GLU A 61 -6.01 19.56 -6.38
CA GLU A 61 -5.05 19.71 -7.48
C GLU A 61 -4.26 21.01 -7.26
N ILE A 62 -2.94 20.91 -7.26
CA ILE A 62 -2.02 22.03 -7.20
C ILE A 62 -1.81 22.56 -8.62
N ARG A 63 -2.08 23.85 -8.81
CA ARG A 63 -1.80 24.57 -10.06
C ARG A 63 -0.54 25.40 -9.88
N LEU A 64 0.43 25.15 -10.74
CA LEU A 64 1.76 25.75 -10.68
C LEU A 64 1.86 26.88 -11.71
N ALA A 65 2.68 27.90 -11.45
CA ALA A 65 2.84 29.06 -12.34
C ALA A 65 3.35 28.70 -13.75
N SER A 66 4.03 27.56 -13.92
CA SER A 66 4.39 27.03 -15.23
C SER A 66 3.19 26.55 -16.08
N GLY A 67 2.00 26.48 -15.48
CA GLY A 67 0.80 25.86 -16.05
C GLY A 67 0.69 24.36 -15.75
N ALA A 68 1.73 23.75 -15.17
CA ALA A 68 1.70 22.36 -14.75
C ALA A 68 0.65 22.13 -13.64
N ARG A 69 0.06 20.94 -13.65
CA ARG A 69 -0.91 20.50 -12.63
C ARG A 69 -0.32 19.32 -11.88
N ALA A 70 -0.42 19.36 -10.56
CA ALA A 70 0.07 18.30 -9.70
C ALA A 70 -0.98 17.86 -8.69
N VAL A 71 -0.90 16.62 -8.24
CA VAL A 71 -1.59 16.09 -7.07
C VAL A 71 -0.55 15.67 -6.05
N LEU A 72 -0.82 15.96 -4.78
CA LEU A 72 0.06 15.54 -3.69
C LEU A 72 0.07 14.02 -3.61
N ASP A 73 1.23 13.41 -3.74
CA ASP A 73 1.36 11.96 -3.70
C ASP A 73 1.18 11.42 -2.27
N SER A 74 0.81 10.14 -2.16
CA SER A 74 0.60 9.47 -0.86
C SER A 74 -0.44 10.13 0.07
N LEU A 75 -1.30 10.99 -0.50
CA LEU A 75 -2.36 11.72 0.19
C LEU A 75 -3.70 11.47 -0.50
N ARG A 76 -4.74 11.26 0.30
CA ARG A 76 -6.12 11.30 -0.17
C ARG A 76 -6.81 12.56 0.32
N TRP A 77 -7.30 13.34 -0.65
CA TRP A 77 -8.14 14.49 -0.40
C TRP A 77 -9.43 14.08 0.33
N PRO A 78 -9.88 14.83 1.34
CA PRO A 78 -11.09 14.49 2.10
C PRO A 78 -12.35 14.66 1.24
N ASP A 79 -13.30 13.71 1.39
CA ASP A 79 -14.61 13.78 0.71
C ASP A 79 -15.60 14.72 1.43
N ALA A 80 -15.42 14.93 2.73
CA ALA A 80 -16.30 15.78 3.53
C ALA A 80 -16.08 17.26 3.18
N PRO A 81 -17.13 18.01 2.76
CA PRO A 81 -16.98 19.39 2.27
C PRO A 81 -16.27 20.32 3.24
N GLU A 82 -16.62 20.29 4.52
CA GLU A 82 -16.01 21.14 5.56
C GLU A 82 -14.50 20.87 5.71
N THR A 83 -14.09 19.59 5.64
CA THR A 83 -12.68 19.23 5.73
C THR A 83 -11.93 19.58 4.45
N ALA A 84 -12.56 19.39 3.28
CA ALA A 84 -12.01 19.79 1.99
C ALA A 84 -11.79 21.31 1.90
N GLU A 85 -12.73 22.10 2.43
CA GLU A 85 -12.58 23.55 2.50
C GLU A 85 -11.43 23.95 3.43
N ALA A 86 -11.32 23.32 4.60
CA ALA A 86 -10.21 23.57 5.52
C ALA A 86 -8.85 23.16 4.92
N ALA A 87 -8.78 22.02 4.23
CA ALA A 87 -7.58 21.57 3.51
C ALA A 87 -7.19 22.56 2.40
N ARG A 88 -8.18 23.06 1.65
CA ARG A 88 -7.96 24.08 0.61
C ARG A 88 -7.47 25.39 1.22
N ALA A 89 -8.09 25.87 2.29
CA ALA A 89 -7.66 27.08 2.99
C ALA A 89 -6.22 26.96 3.52
N TRP A 90 -5.84 25.78 4.01
CA TRP A 90 -4.48 25.50 4.45
C TRP A 90 -3.47 25.61 3.29
N LEU A 91 -3.80 25.11 2.10
CA LEU A 91 -2.95 25.27 0.92
C LEU A 91 -2.98 26.71 0.38
N ASP A 92 -4.14 27.37 0.37
CA ASP A 92 -4.32 28.75 -0.11
C ASP A 92 -3.47 29.75 0.71
N ALA A 93 -3.24 29.47 1.99
CA ALA A 93 -2.36 30.28 2.85
C ALA A 93 -0.89 30.30 2.40
N ARG A 94 -0.50 29.44 1.44
CA ARG A 94 0.85 29.33 0.85
C ARG A 94 0.89 29.81 -0.59
N ARG A 95 -0.18 30.45 -1.06
CA ARG A 95 -0.25 30.95 -2.44
C ARG A 95 0.84 32.00 -2.66
N GLY A 96 1.56 31.88 -3.78
CA GLY A 96 2.71 32.72 -4.09
C GLY A 96 4.03 32.24 -3.50
N ASP A 97 4.03 31.25 -2.60
CA ASP A 97 5.26 30.67 -2.07
C ASP A 97 6.02 29.92 -3.17
N SER A 98 7.36 29.93 -3.04
CA SER A 98 8.22 29.09 -3.85
C SER A 98 8.14 27.64 -3.37
N LEU A 99 7.89 26.72 -4.29
CA LEU A 99 7.73 25.30 -4.04
C LEU A 99 8.89 24.52 -4.67
N VAL A 100 9.41 23.54 -3.95
CA VAL A 100 10.21 22.45 -4.51
C VAL A 100 9.28 21.29 -4.84
N VAL A 101 9.15 20.98 -6.12
CA VAL A 101 8.27 19.93 -6.66
C VAL A 101 9.13 18.77 -7.16
N VAL A 102 8.87 17.57 -6.65
CA VAL A 102 9.51 16.31 -7.06
C VAL A 102 8.43 15.37 -7.61
N PRO A 103 8.31 15.21 -8.94
CA PRO A 103 7.31 14.33 -9.53
C PRO A 103 7.68 12.85 -9.36
N HIS A 104 6.67 11.98 -9.33
CA HIS A 104 6.78 10.53 -9.17
C HIS A 104 6.14 9.78 -10.33
N GLY A 105 6.94 8.99 -11.03
CA GLY A 105 6.47 8.21 -12.16
C GLY A 105 5.88 9.08 -13.29
N PRO A 106 5.14 8.47 -14.23
CA PRO A 106 4.47 9.23 -15.28
C PRO A 106 3.26 10.02 -14.73
N PRO A 107 2.86 11.12 -15.39
CA PRO A 107 1.59 11.78 -15.12
C PRO A 107 0.39 10.84 -15.26
N ASP A 108 -0.72 11.21 -14.63
CA ASP A 108 -1.96 10.47 -14.77
C ASP A 108 -2.66 10.71 -16.11
N ARG A 109 -3.80 10.04 -16.33
CA ARG A 109 -4.59 10.14 -17.58
C ARG A 109 -5.17 11.53 -17.86
N TRP A 110 -5.08 12.45 -16.90
CA TRP A 110 -5.53 13.83 -17.03
C TRP A 110 -4.36 14.81 -17.11
N ASP A 111 -3.14 14.31 -17.32
CA ASP A 111 -1.92 15.11 -17.42
C ASP A 111 -1.63 15.89 -16.12
N ARG A 112 -1.87 15.23 -14.98
CA ARG A 112 -1.46 15.72 -13.66
C ARG A 112 -0.28 14.91 -13.16
N GLU A 113 0.72 15.60 -12.64
CA GLU A 113 1.87 14.97 -12.00
C GLU A 113 1.51 14.54 -10.59
N HIS A 114 1.89 13.34 -10.18
CA HIS A 114 1.93 13.00 -8.76
C HIS A 114 3.25 13.51 -8.19
N ALA A 115 3.24 14.30 -7.12
CA ALA A 115 4.48 14.90 -6.64
C ALA A 115 4.56 14.99 -5.11
N ASP A 116 5.78 14.92 -4.62
CA ASP A 116 6.15 15.52 -3.35
C ASP A 116 6.35 17.02 -3.55
N ILE A 117 5.75 17.82 -2.67
CA ILE A 117 5.81 19.27 -2.77
C ILE A 117 6.13 19.83 -1.40
N GLN A 118 7.22 20.61 -1.35
CA GLN A 118 7.71 21.29 -0.15
C GLN A 118 7.80 22.79 -0.44
N VAL A 119 7.63 23.63 0.57
CA VAL A 119 7.87 25.08 0.44
C VAL A 119 9.38 25.33 0.57
N ALA A 120 10.02 25.93 -0.45
CA ALA A 120 11.47 25.93 -0.64
C ALA A 120 12.32 26.47 0.53
N ASP A 121 11.79 27.48 1.24
CA ASP A 121 12.50 28.16 2.33
C ASP A 121 12.04 27.71 3.73
N THR A 122 11.31 26.59 3.80
CA THR A 122 10.79 26.05 5.06
C THR A 122 10.84 24.52 5.06
N ASP A 123 10.67 23.90 6.22
CA ASP A 123 10.54 22.43 6.32
C ASP A 123 9.10 21.95 6.07
N ILE A 124 8.24 22.78 5.46
CA ILE A 124 6.83 22.45 5.25
C ILE A 124 6.66 21.56 4.02
N ASP A 125 6.50 20.26 4.26
CA ASP A 125 5.96 19.30 3.30
C ASP A 125 4.43 19.43 3.23
N LEU A 126 3.88 19.69 2.04
CA LEU A 126 2.45 19.97 1.88
C LEU A 126 1.59 18.76 2.24
N ALA A 127 1.98 17.55 1.81
CA ALA A 127 1.25 16.33 2.11
C ALA A 127 1.28 16.00 3.61
N GLY A 128 2.48 15.98 4.21
CA GLY A 128 2.68 15.76 5.63
C GLY A 128 2.01 16.84 6.50
N GLY A 129 2.01 18.10 6.08
CA GLY A 129 1.33 19.19 6.78
C GLY A 129 -0.19 19.02 6.83
N LEU A 130 -0.83 18.69 5.69
CA LEU A 130 -2.26 18.39 5.64
C LEU A 130 -2.64 17.16 6.49
N ILE A 131 -1.87 16.08 6.38
CA ILE A 131 -2.11 14.85 7.16
C ILE A 131 -1.89 15.11 8.66
N GLY A 132 -0.83 15.83 9.02
CA GLY A 132 -0.49 16.17 10.40
C GLY A 132 -1.52 17.11 11.06
N ALA A 133 -2.18 17.95 10.27
CA ALA A 133 -3.32 18.76 10.72
C ALA A 133 -4.64 17.97 10.79
N GLY A 134 -4.66 16.71 10.37
CA GLY A 134 -5.87 15.90 10.27
C GLY A 134 -6.82 16.34 9.15
N LEU A 135 -6.31 16.99 8.10
CA LEU A 135 -7.10 17.52 6.98
C LEU A 135 -7.11 16.58 5.77
N ALA A 136 -6.32 15.51 5.80
CA ALA A 136 -6.26 14.50 4.75
C ALA A 136 -5.86 13.15 5.34
N PHE A 137 -6.10 12.07 4.59
CA PHE A 137 -5.60 10.75 4.93
C PHE A 137 -4.27 10.50 4.23
N ALA A 138 -3.37 9.75 4.87
CA ALA A 138 -2.30 9.10 4.12
C ALA A 138 -2.96 8.00 3.28
N ASP A 139 -2.70 7.90 1.97
CA ASP A 139 -3.28 6.84 1.13
C ASP A 139 -2.53 6.74 -0.19
N ALA A 140 -2.47 5.53 -0.76
CA ALA A 140 -1.90 5.33 -2.09
C ALA A 140 -2.77 5.93 -3.21
N ASN A 141 -4.01 6.32 -2.89
CA ASN A 141 -5.00 6.85 -3.81
C ASN A 141 -5.21 5.89 -5.00
N GLU A 142 -5.03 6.35 -6.25
CA GLU A 142 -5.17 5.53 -7.45
C GLU A 142 -3.97 4.58 -7.68
N ARG A 143 -2.91 4.66 -6.87
CA ARG A 143 -1.74 3.79 -6.98
C ARG A 143 -1.94 2.46 -6.25
N ASP A 144 -1.23 1.44 -6.72
CA ASP A 144 -1.20 0.12 -6.07
C ASP A 144 -0.47 0.14 -4.71
N SER A 145 0.41 1.12 -4.47
CA SER A 145 1.19 1.23 -3.23
C SER A 145 1.46 2.67 -2.81
N LEU A 146 1.59 2.85 -1.50
CA LEU A 146 1.90 4.12 -0.85
C LEU A 146 3.38 4.44 -1.02
N CYS A 147 3.70 5.47 -1.81
CA CYS A 147 5.09 5.85 -2.09
C CYS A 147 5.83 6.38 -0.86
N ARG A 148 5.10 6.99 0.09
CA ARG A 148 5.65 7.55 1.33
C ARG A 148 5.03 6.89 2.57
N PRO A 149 5.45 5.66 2.91
CA PRO A 149 4.89 4.94 4.05
C PRO A 149 5.07 5.68 5.39
N GLY A 150 6.10 6.52 5.53
CA GLY A 150 6.31 7.37 6.72
C GLY A 150 5.18 8.35 7.02
N LEU A 151 4.33 8.70 6.03
CA LEU A 151 3.16 9.54 6.26
C LEU A 151 2.10 8.85 7.15
N ARG A 152 2.15 7.52 7.30
CA ARG A 152 1.32 6.79 8.27
C ARG A 152 1.63 7.18 9.71
N THR A 153 2.90 7.38 10.04
CA THR A 153 3.30 7.83 11.39
C THR A 153 2.83 9.26 11.67
N VAL A 154 2.84 10.12 10.65
CA VAL A 154 2.28 11.48 10.75
C VAL A 154 0.76 11.42 10.99
N GLU A 155 0.05 10.57 10.24
CA GLU A 155 -1.38 10.32 10.41
C GLU A 155 -1.71 9.75 11.79
N ASP A 156 -0.90 8.81 12.30
CA ASP A 156 -1.05 8.24 13.64
C ASP A 156 -0.95 9.31 14.73
N ALA A 157 0.00 10.25 14.61
CA ALA A 157 0.14 11.36 15.54
C ALA A 157 -1.07 12.31 15.49
N ALA A 158 -1.58 12.62 14.29
CA ALA A 158 -2.81 13.41 14.12
C ALA A 158 -4.03 12.71 14.74
N ARG A 159 -4.12 11.39 14.57
CA ARG A 159 -5.18 10.56 15.16
C ARG A 159 -5.12 10.53 16.68
N ALA A 160 -3.94 10.32 17.26
CA ALA A 160 -3.74 10.33 18.71
C ALA A 160 -4.13 11.68 19.33
N LYS A 161 -3.88 12.78 18.61
CA LYS A 161 -4.25 14.14 19.01
C LYS A 161 -5.71 14.51 18.67
N ARG A 162 -6.47 13.61 18.05
CA ARG A 162 -7.86 13.82 17.60
C ARG A 162 -8.05 15.08 16.73
N LEU A 163 -7.12 15.31 15.82
CA LEU A 163 -7.13 16.48 14.93
C LEU A 163 -8.02 16.24 13.71
N GLY A 164 -8.74 17.28 13.27
CA GLY A 164 -9.54 17.28 12.04
C GLY A 164 -10.44 16.05 11.87
N LEU A 165 -10.18 15.26 10.84
CA LEU A 165 -10.84 13.99 10.49
C LEU A 165 -10.92 12.99 11.68
N TRP A 166 -9.99 13.10 12.63
CA TRP A 166 -9.85 12.19 13.77
C TRP A 166 -10.50 12.69 15.06
N ARG A 167 -11.32 13.75 15.00
CA ARG A 167 -12.08 14.23 16.16
C ARG A 167 -13.03 13.15 16.70
N GLU A 168 -13.67 12.41 15.80
CA GLU A 168 -14.49 11.26 16.13
C GLU A 168 -13.64 9.99 16.26
N SER A 169 -14.13 9.00 17.01
CA SER A 169 -13.47 7.70 17.11
C SER A 169 -13.47 6.97 15.76
N VAL A 170 -12.44 6.15 15.53
CA VAL A 170 -12.38 5.31 14.34
C VAL A 170 -13.57 4.35 14.29
N LEU A 171 -14.20 4.24 13.12
CA LEU A 171 -15.35 3.38 12.90
C LEU A 171 -15.02 1.94 13.27
N GLN A 172 -15.95 1.26 13.92
CA GLN A 172 -15.82 -0.17 14.21
C GLN A 172 -16.44 -1.00 13.09
N ALA A 173 -15.75 -2.05 12.65
CA ALA A 173 -16.19 -2.90 11.55
C ALA A 173 -17.48 -3.67 11.85
N SER A 174 -17.83 -3.83 13.12
CA SER A 174 -19.08 -4.45 13.57
C SER A 174 -20.25 -3.47 13.71
N ASP A 175 -20.03 -2.17 13.49
CA ASP A 175 -21.08 -1.14 13.60
C ASP A 175 -21.71 -0.86 12.23
N GLY A 176 -22.58 -1.77 11.79
CA GLY A 176 -23.29 -1.68 10.52
C GLY A 176 -24.01 -0.34 10.29
N PRO A 177 -24.81 0.18 11.24
CA PRO A 177 -25.47 1.48 11.10
C PRO A 177 -24.49 2.65 10.90
N ALA A 178 -23.40 2.73 11.69
CA ALA A 178 -22.42 3.80 11.54
C ALA A 178 -21.67 3.71 10.21
N LEU A 179 -21.39 2.48 9.73
CA LEU A 179 -20.80 2.27 8.41
C LEU A 179 -21.75 2.77 7.30
N ARG A 180 -23.03 2.39 7.32
CA ARG A 180 -24.00 2.83 6.29
C ARG A 180 -24.13 4.35 6.19
N ALA A 181 -24.02 5.06 7.31
CA ALA A 181 -24.01 6.53 7.33
C ALA A 181 -22.80 7.16 6.59
N ARG A 182 -21.80 6.35 6.22
CA ARG A 182 -20.57 6.75 5.51
C ARG A 182 -20.47 6.18 4.10
N GLU A 183 -21.57 5.68 3.54
CA GLU A 183 -21.62 5.21 2.15
C GLU A 183 -21.08 6.26 1.17
N GLY A 184 -20.30 5.79 0.20
CA GLY A 184 -19.67 6.60 -0.85
C GLY A 184 -18.45 7.40 -0.39
N ARG A 185 -18.04 7.28 0.87
CA ARG A 185 -16.90 8.03 1.43
C ARG A 185 -15.69 7.13 1.66
N PHE A 186 -14.51 7.71 1.60
CA PHE A 186 -13.33 7.06 2.14
C PHE A 186 -13.41 6.97 3.66
N VAL A 187 -13.16 5.78 4.19
CA VAL A 187 -13.20 5.50 5.62
C VAL A 187 -11.95 4.75 6.06
N VAL A 188 -11.66 4.91 7.34
CA VAL A 188 -10.73 4.05 8.08
C VAL A 188 -11.55 3.34 9.14
N VAL A 189 -11.47 2.01 9.15
CA VAL A 189 -12.29 1.14 9.99
C VAL A 189 -11.38 0.20 10.76
N GLU A 190 -11.66 -0.01 12.03
CA GLU A 190 -10.97 -0.99 12.87
C GLU A 190 -11.90 -2.15 13.24
N GLY A 191 -11.33 -3.35 13.35
CA GLY A 191 -12.11 -4.50 13.81
C GLY A 191 -11.26 -5.75 13.88
N ARG A 192 -11.82 -6.81 14.47
CA ARG A 192 -11.21 -8.14 14.44
C ARG A 192 -11.72 -8.89 13.21
N ILE A 193 -10.80 -9.40 12.38
CA ILE A 193 -11.20 -10.26 11.26
C ILE A 193 -11.73 -11.57 11.83
N ARG A 194 -12.96 -11.93 11.48
CA ARG A 194 -13.60 -13.18 11.89
C ARG A 194 -13.23 -14.32 10.94
N HIS A 195 -13.20 -14.04 9.65
CA HIS A 195 -12.91 -15.05 8.63
C HIS A 195 -12.20 -14.43 7.42
N VAL A 196 -11.30 -15.20 6.80
CA VAL A 196 -10.68 -14.85 5.52
C VAL A 196 -11.06 -15.89 4.46
N GLY A 197 -11.86 -15.47 3.49
CA GLY A 197 -12.30 -16.30 2.38
C GLY A 197 -11.51 -16.03 1.11
N GLU A 198 -10.59 -16.92 0.73
CA GLU A 198 -9.90 -16.83 -0.57
C GLU A 198 -10.76 -17.43 -1.70
N ARG A 199 -10.95 -16.68 -2.78
CA ARG A 199 -11.61 -17.13 -4.02
C ARG A 199 -10.73 -16.83 -5.23
N SER A 200 -11.11 -17.35 -6.39
CA SER A 200 -10.31 -17.26 -7.62
C SER A 200 -10.02 -15.82 -8.08
N ALA A 201 -10.94 -14.88 -7.80
CA ALA A 201 -10.87 -13.47 -8.22
C ALA A 201 -10.62 -12.47 -7.09
N ARG A 202 -11.12 -12.76 -5.88
CA ARG A 202 -11.03 -11.85 -4.71
C ARG A 202 -10.80 -12.66 -3.43
N THR A 203 -10.17 -12.01 -2.46
CA THR A 203 -10.12 -12.45 -1.06
C THR A 203 -11.08 -11.58 -0.26
N TYR A 204 -11.86 -12.21 0.62
CA TYR A 204 -12.83 -11.56 1.50
C TYR A 204 -12.30 -11.57 2.92
N LEU A 205 -12.29 -10.42 3.60
CA LEU A 205 -12.00 -10.32 5.03
C LEU A 205 -13.32 -9.93 5.72
N ASP A 206 -13.93 -10.89 6.39
CA ASP A 206 -15.23 -10.71 7.04
C ASP A 206 -15.02 -10.34 8.51
N PHE A 207 -15.67 -9.26 8.97
CA PHE A 207 -15.55 -8.79 10.35
C PHE A 207 -16.71 -9.25 11.25
N VAL A 208 -17.77 -9.78 10.66
CA VAL A 208 -18.98 -10.27 11.34
C VAL A 208 -19.40 -11.63 10.80
N ALA A 209 -20.35 -12.32 11.46
CA ALA A 209 -20.87 -13.57 10.88
C ALA A 209 -21.61 -13.28 9.58
N ARG A 210 -21.73 -14.31 8.73
CA ARG A 210 -22.61 -14.25 7.56
C ARG A 210 -24.04 -13.91 8.01
N GLY A 211 -24.58 -12.81 7.50
CA GLY A 211 -25.94 -12.34 7.79
C GLY A 211 -26.05 -11.32 8.92
N GLU A 212 -24.96 -11.09 9.67
CA GLU A 212 -24.87 -9.96 10.59
C GLU A 212 -24.57 -8.66 9.82
N ASP A 213 -24.97 -7.51 10.38
CA ASP A 213 -24.69 -6.21 9.79
C ASP A 213 -23.31 -5.71 10.19
N GLY A 214 -22.37 -5.75 9.24
CA GLY A 214 -20.99 -5.32 9.46
C GLY A 214 -20.16 -5.36 8.20
N LEU A 215 -18.91 -4.94 8.34
CA LEU A 215 -18.00 -4.76 7.22
C LEU A 215 -17.54 -6.08 6.61
N THR A 216 -17.58 -6.14 5.29
CA THR A 216 -16.81 -7.09 4.48
C THR A 216 -15.76 -6.32 3.68
N VAL A 217 -14.48 -6.66 3.82
CA VAL A 217 -13.43 -6.09 2.97
C VAL A 217 -13.19 -7.02 1.80
N THR A 218 -13.13 -6.48 0.59
CA THR A 218 -12.68 -7.23 -0.58
C THR A 218 -11.28 -6.79 -1.00
N VAL A 219 -10.47 -7.77 -1.38
CA VAL A 219 -9.11 -7.56 -1.89
C VAL A 219 -9.00 -8.27 -3.22
N SER A 220 -8.69 -7.52 -4.29
CA SER A 220 -8.50 -8.12 -5.62
C SER A 220 -7.39 -9.17 -5.60
N LYS A 221 -7.43 -10.18 -6.49
CA LYS A 221 -6.35 -11.18 -6.60
C LYS A 221 -4.96 -10.56 -6.78
N ARG A 222 -4.86 -9.47 -7.56
CA ARG A 222 -3.62 -8.72 -7.78
C ARG A 222 -3.15 -8.12 -6.46
N THR A 223 -4.02 -7.39 -5.76
CA THR A 223 -3.70 -6.75 -4.48
C THR A 223 -3.36 -7.78 -3.41
N TRP A 224 -4.08 -8.90 -3.35
CA TRP A 224 -3.82 -9.97 -2.40
C TRP A 224 -2.42 -10.59 -2.57
N ARG A 225 -1.93 -10.71 -3.81
CA ARG A 225 -0.53 -11.11 -4.04
C ARG A 225 0.47 -10.12 -3.44
N MET A 226 0.19 -8.82 -3.50
CA MET A 226 1.06 -7.79 -2.92
C MET A 226 1.01 -7.82 -1.39
N VAL A 227 -0.19 -7.97 -0.82
CA VAL A 227 -0.39 -8.21 0.61
C VAL A 227 0.41 -9.44 1.08
N ARG A 228 0.37 -10.53 0.31
CA ARG A 228 1.17 -11.74 0.57
C ARG A 228 2.67 -11.54 0.45
N ALA A 229 3.12 -10.76 -0.52
CA ALA A 229 4.54 -10.43 -0.67
C ALA A 229 5.09 -9.65 0.53
N ARG A 230 4.22 -9.00 1.32
CA ARG A 230 4.55 -8.30 2.57
C ARG A 230 4.44 -9.19 3.81
N GLY A 231 4.28 -10.51 3.63
CA GLY A 231 4.26 -11.48 4.72
C GLY A 231 2.87 -11.72 5.34
N LEU A 232 1.81 -11.13 4.81
CA LEU A 232 0.44 -11.37 5.28
C LEU A 232 -0.19 -12.58 4.57
N SER A 233 -1.08 -13.28 5.25
CA SER A 233 -1.80 -14.45 4.74
C SER A 233 -3.18 -14.54 5.41
N ALA A 234 -4.05 -15.41 4.91
CA ALA A 234 -5.32 -15.69 5.57
C ALA A 234 -5.10 -16.09 7.04
N ALA A 235 -4.20 -17.05 7.29
CA ALA A 235 -3.87 -17.53 8.63
C ALA A 235 -3.28 -16.44 9.54
N SER A 236 -2.49 -15.50 9.01
CA SER A 236 -1.93 -14.42 9.82
C SER A 236 -2.92 -13.30 10.12
N LEU A 237 -4.04 -13.23 9.40
CA LEU A 237 -5.05 -12.17 9.51
C LEU A 237 -6.30 -12.63 10.27
N GLU A 238 -6.72 -13.89 10.14
CA GLU A 238 -7.86 -14.42 10.89
C GLU A 238 -7.67 -14.25 12.40
N GLY A 239 -8.71 -13.76 13.07
CA GLY A 239 -8.70 -13.48 14.50
C GLY A 239 -7.88 -12.25 14.90
N ARG A 240 -7.17 -11.57 14.01
CA ARG A 240 -6.38 -10.37 14.35
C ARG A 240 -7.22 -9.12 14.32
N ARG A 241 -6.90 -8.18 15.22
CA ARG A 241 -7.40 -6.81 15.14
C ARG A 241 -6.61 -6.08 14.05
N VAL A 242 -7.32 -5.52 13.09
CA VAL A 242 -6.74 -4.81 11.96
C VAL A 242 -7.40 -3.45 11.81
N ARG A 243 -6.70 -2.56 11.12
CA ARG A 243 -7.23 -1.34 10.53
C ARG A 243 -7.28 -1.53 9.03
N VAL A 244 -8.42 -1.21 8.45
CA VAL A 244 -8.65 -1.27 7.01
C VAL A 244 -9.11 0.09 6.49
N ARG A 245 -8.79 0.39 5.23
CA ARG A 245 -9.19 1.65 4.60
C ARG A 245 -9.58 1.46 3.14
N GLY A 246 -10.52 2.28 2.69
CA GLY A 246 -11.04 2.26 1.33
C GLY A 246 -12.32 3.08 1.22
N ILE A 247 -12.87 3.14 0.01
CA ILE A 247 -14.20 3.70 -0.23
C ILE A 247 -15.24 2.70 0.26
N LEU A 248 -16.15 3.16 1.10
CA LEU A 248 -17.24 2.33 1.60
C LEU A 248 -18.42 2.34 0.62
N GLU A 249 -18.88 1.16 0.24
CA GLU A 249 -20.05 0.92 -0.60
C GLU A 249 -21.09 0.11 0.19
N VAL A 250 -22.37 0.29 -0.13
CA VAL A 250 -23.45 -0.49 0.47
C VAL A 250 -24.28 -1.13 -0.62
N TRP A 251 -24.13 -2.44 -0.80
CA TRP A 251 -24.92 -3.22 -1.76
C TRP A 251 -25.88 -4.17 -1.05
N ARG A 252 -25.32 -5.20 -0.41
CA ARG A 252 -26.06 -6.11 0.50
C ARG A 252 -25.69 -5.87 1.96
N GLY A 253 -24.52 -5.31 2.19
CA GLY A 253 -24.01 -4.85 3.48
C GLY A 253 -22.81 -3.91 3.24
N PRO A 254 -22.29 -3.27 4.30
CA PRO A 254 -21.12 -2.41 4.20
C PRO A 254 -19.92 -3.18 3.63
N THR A 255 -19.39 -2.69 2.53
CA THR A 255 -18.26 -3.30 1.84
C THR A 255 -17.23 -2.23 1.51
N LEU A 256 -15.93 -2.53 1.61
CA LEU A 256 -14.90 -1.69 1.02
C LEU A 256 -13.88 -2.52 0.25
N GLU A 257 -13.33 -1.95 -0.81
CA GLU A 257 -12.19 -2.53 -1.52
C GLU A 257 -10.88 -1.93 -0.99
N ALA A 258 -9.98 -2.79 -0.50
CA ALA A 258 -8.70 -2.36 0.06
C ALA A 258 -7.56 -2.47 -0.96
N ASN A 259 -6.66 -1.48 -0.96
CA ASN A 259 -5.36 -1.55 -1.62
C ASN A 259 -4.36 -2.32 -0.74
N ALA A 260 -3.12 -2.53 -1.24
CA ALA A 260 -2.13 -3.35 -0.53
C ALA A 260 -1.68 -2.72 0.80
N ASP A 261 -1.60 -1.38 0.85
CA ASP A 261 -1.29 -0.58 2.05
C ASP A 261 -2.53 -0.29 2.91
N GLY A 262 -3.65 -0.87 2.53
CA GLY A 262 -4.96 -0.60 3.11
C GLY A 262 -5.30 -1.54 4.24
N VAL A 263 -4.48 -2.57 4.52
CA VAL A 263 -4.69 -3.55 5.58
C VAL A 263 -3.51 -3.51 6.55
N GLU A 264 -3.74 -3.01 7.76
CA GLU A 264 -2.73 -2.87 8.81
C GLU A 264 -3.10 -3.73 10.02
N ILE A 265 -2.18 -4.57 10.48
CA ILE A 265 -2.36 -5.28 11.75
C ILE A 265 -2.15 -4.28 12.88
N LEU A 266 -3.10 -4.21 13.79
CA LEU A 266 -2.95 -3.45 15.02
C LEU A 266 -2.32 -4.35 16.07
N GLY A 267 -1.38 -3.78 16.84
CA GLY A 267 -0.90 -4.43 18.06
C GLY A 267 -2.11 -4.77 18.95
N GLU A 268 -2.09 -5.94 19.57
CA GLU A 268 -3.06 -6.21 20.64
C GLU A 268 -2.81 -5.14 21.72
N PRO A 269 -3.82 -4.38 22.19
CA PRO A 269 -3.62 -3.62 23.40
C PRO A 269 -3.15 -4.60 24.45
N ASP A 270 -2.01 -4.30 25.06
CA ASP A 270 -1.34 -5.12 26.05
C ASP A 270 -2.39 -5.74 26.97
N ARG A 271 -2.58 -7.06 26.86
CA ARG A 271 -3.33 -7.80 27.86
C ARG A 271 -2.45 -7.63 29.09
N ARG A 272 -2.69 -6.60 29.90
CA ARG A 272 -2.17 -6.52 31.26
C ARG A 272 -2.36 -7.91 31.80
N GLU A 273 -1.25 -8.59 32.03
CA GLU A 273 -1.23 -9.94 32.55
C GLU A 273 -2.15 -9.90 33.77
N ALA A 274 -3.32 -10.51 33.65
CA ALA A 274 -4.11 -10.85 34.81
C ALA A 274 -3.24 -11.85 35.55
N GLY A 275 -2.42 -11.34 36.47
CA GLY A 275 -1.59 -12.14 37.34
C GLY A 275 -2.45 -13.23 37.98
N PRO A 276 -1.88 -14.42 38.18
CA PRO A 276 -2.64 -15.57 38.63
C PRO A 276 -3.39 -15.23 39.91
N THR A 277 -4.69 -15.53 39.90
CA THR A 277 -5.56 -15.53 41.07
C THR A 277 -4.90 -16.35 42.17
N GLY A 278 -4.33 -15.66 43.16
CA GLY A 278 -3.61 -16.27 44.26
C GLY A 278 -3.98 -15.58 45.55
N GLU A 279 -5.12 -15.94 46.12
CA GLU A 279 -5.36 -15.85 47.56
C GLU A 279 -6.53 -16.78 47.95
N ARG A 280 -6.24 -18.08 47.85
CA ARG A 280 -6.68 -19.01 48.91
C ARG A 280 -5.52 -19.09 49.89
N GLU A 281 -5.61 -18.36 50.99
CA GLU A 281 -5.10 -18.85 52.26
C GLU A 281 -5.92 -18.24 53.41
N LEU A 282 -7.00 -18.94 53.72
CA LEU A 282 -7.44 -19.09 55.10
C LEU A 282 -6.30 -19.74 55.88
N ARG A 283 -5.77 -19.07 56.92
CA ARG A 283 -5.38 -19.59 58.26
C ARG A 283 -4.22 -18.79 58.88
N ARG A 284 -4.55 -17.76 59.67
CA ARG A 284 -4.34 -17.71 61.13
C ARG A 284 -4.73 -16.34 61.68
#